data_AF-A0A2N7JP28-F1
#
_entry.id   AF-A0A2N7JP28-F1
#
_cell.length_a   1.000
_cell.length_b   1.000
_cell.length_c   1.000
_cell.angle_alpha   90.00
_cell.angle_beta   90.00
_cell.angle_gamma   90.00
#
_symmetry.space_group_name_H-M   'P 1'
#
loop_
_entity.id
_entity.type
_entity.pdbx_description
1 polymer ?
#
loop_
_entity_poly.entity_id
_entity_poly.type
_entity_poly.pdbx_seq_one_letter_code
_entity_poly.pdbx_strand_id
1 'polypeptide(L)'
;MIEDCSIDGSLIQARCFSKKDEIIRLIEHKCNLGLSEARNTGLKHAVGDYLYFLDSDDVINPKKFDLLVESMKGDEGIISMSNFRFVDGFMFEDCGLTSLREVNEILLLSIRYNGLR
;
A
#
# COMPACT_ATOMS: atom_id res chain seq x y z
N MET A 1 6.01 -2.36 9.54
CA MET A 1 4.78 -3.12 9.82
C MET A 1 4.19 -2.61 11.11
N ILE A 2 2.87 -2.44 11.15
CA ILE A 2 2.15 -2.07 12.37
C ILE A 2 1.33 -3.29 12.78
N GLU A 3 1.60 -3.83 13.96
CA GLU A 3 0.87 -4.94 14.54
C GLU A 3 -0.18 -4.40 15.51
N ASP A 4 -1.45 -4.62 15.19
CA ASP A 4 -2.60 -4.07 15.91
C ASP A 4 -3.37 -5.14 16.70
N CYS A 5 -2.62 -5.95 17.47
CA CYS A 5 -3.13 -7.03 18.31
C CYS A 5 -3.87 -8.14 17.54
N SER A 6 -3.26 -8.65 16.48
CA SER A 6 -3.69 -9.83 15.74
C SER A 6 -3.74 -11.05 16.67
N ILE A 7 -4.74 -11.90 16.44
CA ILE A 7 -5.00 -13.11 17.26
C ILE A 7 -4.62 -14.41 16.56
N ASP A 8 -4.15 -14.34 15.31
CA ASP A 8 -3.98 -15.48 14.40
C ASP A 8 -2.51 -15.88 14.16
N GLY A 9 -1.61 -15.54 15.09
CA GLY A 9 -0.18 -15.88 14.98
C GLY A 9 0.61 -14.98 14.01
N SER A 10 -0.03 -14.03 13.33
CA SER A 10 0.60 -13.05 12.44
C SER A 10 1.76 -12.29 13.11
N LEU A 11 1.63 -11.95 14.39
CA LEU A 11 2.70 -11.30 15.17
C LEU A 11 4.00 -12.13 15.20
N ILE A 12 3.90 -13.46 15.27
CA ILE A 12 5.09 -14.32 15.30
C ILE A 12 5.84 -14.21 13.96
N GLN A 13 5.11 -14.21 12.84
CA GLN A 13 5.68 -14.06 11.51
C GLN A 13 6.30 -12.66 11.34
N ALA A 14 5.59 -11.61 11.73
CA ALA A 14 6.07 -10.23 11.66
C ALA A 14 7.38 -10.04 12.44
N ARG A 15 7.49 -10.62 13.65
CA ARG A 15 8.73 -10.62 14.44
C ARG A 15 9.86 -11.38 13.74
N CYS A 16 9.57 -12.51 13.11
CA CYS A 16 10.56 -13.27 12.35
C CYS A 16 11.12 -12.46 11.18
N PHE A 17 10.27 -11.76 10.42
CA PHE A 17 10.71 -10.90 9.31
C PHE A 17 11.53 -9.71 9.82
N SER A 18 11.05 -9.00 10.86
CA SER A 18 11.75 -7.85 11.42
C SER A 18 13.13 -8.20 12.02
N LYS A 19 13.32 -9.43 12.52
CA LYS A 19 14.64 -9.91 12.98
C LYS A 19 15.60 -10.29 11.85
N LYS A 20 15.07 -10.62 10.67
CA LYS A 20 15.85 -11.09 9.52
C LYS A 20 16.35 -9.94 8.64
N ASP A 21 15.62 -8.83 8.62
CA ASP A 21 15.89 -7.70 7.73
C ASP A 21 15.73 -6.37 8.48
N GLU A 22 16.82 -5.60 8.56
CA GLU A 22 16.88 -4.32 9.27
C GLU A 22 16.01 -3.22 8.64
N ILE A 23 15.63 -3.38 7.36
CA ILE A 23 14.70 -2.47 6.68
C ILE A 23 13.28 -2.64 7.25
N ILE A 24 12.95 -3.84 7.76
CA ILE A 24 11.63 -4.15 8.30
C ILE A 24 11.57 -3.78 9.78
N ARG A 25 10.94 -2.63 10.06
CA ARG A 25 10.62 -2.20 11.41
C ARG A 25 9.23 -2.67 11.83
N LEU A 26 9.13 -3.37 12.96
CA LEU A 26 7.87 -3.76 13.59
C LEU A 26 7.52 -2.82 14.74
N ILE A 27 6.30 -2.28 14.73
CA ILE A 27 5.73 -1.49 15.83
C ILE A 27 4.49 -2.20 16.32
N GLU A 28 4.44 -2.53 17.60
CA GLU A 28 3.35 -3.29 18.22
C GLU A 28 2.48 -2.39 19.09
N HIS A 29 1.17 -2.40 18.85
CA HIS A 29 0.21 -1.75 19.73
C HIS A 29 -0.08 -2.59 20.97
N LYS A 30 -0.44 -1.93 22.08
CA LYS A 30 -0.80 -2.59 23.35
C LYS A 30 -2.25 -3.09 23.37
N CYS A 31 -3.11 -2.50 22.54
CA CYS A 31 -4.51 -2.86 22.32
C CYS A 31 -4.88 -2.59 20.87
N ASN A 32 -5.93 -3.23 20.38
CA ASN A 32 -6.44 -3.00 19.03
C ASN A 32 -6.99 -1.55 18.92
N LEU A 33 -6.41 -0.76 18.01
CA LEU A 33 -6.79 0.63 17.74
C LEU A 33 -7.54 0.79 16.41
N GLY A 34 -7.59 -0.27 15.60
CA GLY A 34 -8.20 -0.28 14.28
C GLY A 34 -7.26 0.23 13.18
N LEU A 35 -7.66 -0.06 11.94
CA LEU A 35 -6.84 0.18 10.74
C LEU A 35 -6.41 1.65 10.56
N SER A 36 -7.30 2.60 10.86
CA SER A 36 -6.99 4.04 10.73
C SER A 36 -5.85 4.45 11.68
N GLU A 37 -5.91 4.02 12.94
CA GLU A 37 -4.86 4.34 13.92
C GLU A 37 -3.57 3.57 13.66
N ALA A 38 -3.66 2.35 13.12
CA ALA A 38 -2.48 1.64 12.63
C ALA A 38 -1.78 2.42 11.51
N ARG A 39 -2.52 2.92 10.52
CA ARG A 39 -1.97 3.77 9.44
C ARG A 39 -1.38 5.09 9.97
N ASN A 40 -2.05 5.74 10.92
CA ASN A 40 -1.55 6.94 11.60
C ASN A 40 -0.25 6.69 12.36
N THR A 41 -0.13 5.53 13.02
CA THR A 41 1.10 5.12 13.70
C THR A 41 2.22 4.88 12.69
N GLY A 42 1.92 4.22 11.56
CA GLY A 42 2.87 4.07 10.46
C GLY A 42 3.37 5.41 9.92
N LEU A 43 2.46 6.36 9.68
CA LEU A 43 2.78 7.71 9.20
C LEU A 43 3.78 8.43 10.12
N LYS A 44 3.57 8.37 11.45
CA LYS A 44 4.45 9.00 12.44
C LYS A 44 5.88 8.45 12.45
N HIS A 45 6.09 7.22 11.98
CA HIS A 45 7.39 6.54 11.98
C HIS A 45 8.01 6.40 10.58
N ALA A 46 7.30 6.84 9.53
CA ALA A 46 7.80 6.85 8.17
C ALA A 46 8.98 7.84 8.04
N VAL A 47 10.00 7.43 7.28
CA VAL A 47 11.25 8.22 7.10
C VAL A 47 11.68 8.35 5.63
N GLY A 48 10.90 7.76 4.71
CA GLY A 48 11.20 7.80 3.28
C GLY A 48 10.54 9.00 2.60
N ASP A 49 10.99 9.30 1.39
CA ASP A 49 10.45 10.41 0.57
C ASP A 49 9.02 10.15 0.07
N TYR A 50 8.64 8.87 0.02
CA TYR A 50 7.30 8.42 -0.40
C TYR A 50 6.67 7.56 0.69
N LEU A 51 5.34 7.69 0.83
CA LEU A 51 4.52 6.84 1.70
C LEU A 51 3.58 5.99 0.86
N TYR A 52 3.55 4.70 1.13
CA TYR A 52 2.64 3.75 0.48
C TYR A 52 1.97 2.88 1.56
N PHE A 53 0.63 2.82 1.54
CA PHE A 53 -0.13 1.91 2.38
C PHE A 53 -0.32 0.58 1.65
N LEU A 54 0.23 -0.48 2.22
CA LEU A 54 0.14 -1.86 1.71
C LEU A 54 -0.68 -2.69 2.69
N ASP A 55 -1.72 -3.35 2.22
CA ASP A 55 -2.51 -4.28 3.03
C ASP A 55 -1.82 -5.67 3.05
N SER A 56 -2.02 -6.46 4.11
CA SER A 56 -1.26 -7.70 4.36
C SER A 56 -1.58 -8.86 3.42
N ASP A 57 -2.69 -8.75 2.68
CA ASP A 57 -3.18 -9.70 1.69
C ASP A 57 -2.94 -9.24 0.24
N ASP A 58 -2.26 -8.11 0.05
CA ASP A 58 -1.90 -7.60 -1.27
C ASP A 58 -0.64 -8.28 -1.84
N VAL A 59 -0.64 -8.45 -3.16
CA VAL A 59 0.54 -8.79 -3.96
C VAL A 59 0.93 -7.61 -4.83
N ILE A 60 2.24 -7.33 -4.91
CA ILE A 60 2.77 -6.17 -5.65
C ILE A 60 3.35 -6.60 -6.99
N ASN A 61 2.87 -5.95 -8.06
CA ASN A 61 3.50 -6.06 -9.38
C ASN A 61 4.92 -5.44 -9.32
N PRO A 62 5.96 -6.11 -9.83
CA PRO A 62 7.33 -5.60 -9.79
C PRO A 62 7.52 -4.19 -10.35
N LYS A 63 6.70 -3.77 -11.34
CA LYS A 63 6.77 -2.44 -11.95
C LYS A 63 5.97 -1.37 -11.21
N LYS A 64 5.22 -1.72 -10.17
CA LYS A 64 4.25 -0.83 -9.52
C LYS A 64 4.90 0.44 -8.98
N PHE A 65 5.99 0.32 -8.24
CA PHE A 65 6.62 1.47 -7.60
C PHE A 65 7.29 2.40 -8.61
N ASP A 66 7.95 1.86 -9.65
CA ASP A 66 8.53 2.66 -10.74
C ASP A 66 7.46 3.52 -11.42
N LEU A 67 6.32 2.91 -11.73
CA LEU A 67 5.19 3.59 -12.37
C LEU A 67 4.54 4.64 -11.46
N LEU A 68 4.38 4.35 -10.17
CA LEU A 68 3.86 5.33 -9.19
C LEU A 68 4.82 6.52 -9.05
N VAL A 69 6.12 6.27 -8.88
CA VAL A 69 7.12 7.34 -8.75
C VAL A 69 7.19 8.19 -10.01
N GLU A 70 7.19 7.57 -11.20
CA GLU A 70 7.16 8.31 -12.47
C GLU A 70 5.94 9.22 -12.58
N SER A 71 4.76 8.75 -12.15
CA SER A 71 3.52 9.53 -12.19
C SER A 71 3.52 10.77 -11.28
N MET A 72 4.43 10.82 -10.29
CA MET A 72 4.54 11.92 -9.33
C MET A 72 5.70 12.88 -9.66
N LYS A 73 6.47 12.62 -10.73
CA LYS A 73 7.63 13.46 -11.06
C LYS A 73 7.21 14.87 -11.48
N GLY A 74 7.82 15.88 -10.83
CA GLY A 74 7.70 17.28 -11.20
C GLY A 74 6.68 18.07 -10.38
N ASP A 75 5.92 17.41 -9.51
CA ASP A 75 4.85 18.01 -8.72
C ASP A 75 4.99 17.60 -7.24
N GLU A 76 4.85 18.58 -6.32
CA GLU A 76 4.83 18.33 -4.88
C GLU A 76 3.40 18.13 -4.39
N GLY A 77 3.20 17.32 -3.34
CA GLY A 77 1.88 17.14 -2.72
C GLY A 77 0.90 16.24 -3.48
N ILE A 78 1.36 15.48 -4.48
CA ILE A 78 0.53 14.54 -5.23
C ILE A 78 0.27 13.25 -4.43
N ILE A 79 -0.96 12.75 -4.54
CA ILE A 79 -1.31 11.37 -4.18
C ILE A 79 -1.47 10.58 -5.47
N SER A 80 -0.66 9.53 -5.64
CA SER A 80 -0.80 8.59 -6.76
C SER A 80 -1.41 7.28 -6.29
N MET A 81 -2.29 6.71 -7.11
CA MET A 81 -2.97 5.45 -6.83
C MET A 81 -2.89 4.55 -8.07
N SER A 82 -2.57 3.28 -7.86
CA SER A 82 -2.63 2.27 -8.92
C SER A 82 -4.01 1.60 -8.94
N ASN A 83 -4.43 1.10 -10.10
CA ASN A 83 -5.53 0.15 -10.16
C ASN A 83 -5.23 -1.10 -9.31
N PHE A 84 -6.29 -1.75 -8.81
CA PHE A 84 -6.20 -3.05 -8.15
C PHE A 84 -6.95 -4.10 -8.96
N ARG A 85 -6.55 -5.35 -8.78
CA ARG A 85 -7.26 -6.52 -9.32
C ARG A 85 -7.50 -7.48 -8.18
N PHE A 86 -8.71 -8.00 -8.09
CA PHE A 86 -8.99 -9.12 -7.20
C PHE A 86 -8.28 -10.35 -7.76
N VAL A 87 -7.52 -11.02 -6.90
CA VAL A 87 -6.88 -12.28 -7.20
C VAL A 87 -7.57 -13.33 -6.35
N ASP A 88 -8.36 -14.19 -6.98
CA ASP A 88 -8.95 -15.37 -6.34
C ASP A 88 -8.10 -16.58 -6.73
N GLY A 89 -7.47 -17.24 -5.74
CA GLY A 89 -6.65 -18.43 -5.94
C GLY A 89 -5.48 -18.30 -6.93
N PHE A 90 -4.38 -17.68 -6.50
CA PHE A 90 -3.02 -17.72 -7.10
C PHE A 90 -2.82 -17.43 -8.63
N MET A 91 -2.06 -16.34 -8.89
CA MET A 91 -1.29 -15.92 -10.10
C MET A 91 -2.10 -15.56 -11.39
N PHE A 92 -1.90 -14.43 -12.10
CA PHE A 92 -0.75 -14.00 -12.93
C PHE A 92 -0.90 -12.56 -13.53
N GLU A 93 0.18 -12.10 -14.19
CA GLU A 93 0.37 -11.11 -15.29
C GLU A 93 -0.74 -10.11 -15.68
N ASP A 94 -0.46 -8.82 -15.46
CA ASP A 94 -0.23 -7.76 -16.48
C ASP A 94 -0.76 -6.38 -16.03
N CYS A 95 -0.02 -5.31 -16.31
CA CYS A 95 -0.16 -3.99 -15.68
C CYS A 95 -1.08 -3.02 -16.44
N GLY A 96 -1.89 -2.24 -15.72
CA GLY A 96 -2.51 -1.02 -16.22
C GLY A 96 -2.33 0.14 -15.23
N LEU A 97 -1.57 1.17 -15.61
CA LEU A 97 -1.41 2.41 -14.86
C LEU A 97 -2.33 3.50 -15.44
N THR A 98 -2.99 4.27 -14.59
CA THR A 98 -3.79 5.44 -14.99
C THR A 98 -3.25 6.66 -14.25
N SER A 99 -2.88 7.73 -14.98
CA SER A 99 -2.57 9.04 -14.38
C SER A 99 -3.79 9.95 -14.43
N LEU A 100 -4.09 10.66 -13.35
CA LEU A 100 -5.12 11.73 -13.29
C LEU A 100 -4.44 13.07 -12.93
N ARG A 101 -4.98 14.18 -13.45
CA ARG A 101 -4.61 15.57 -13.09
C ARG A 101 -5.76 16.25 -12.33
N GLU A 102 -5.39 17.09 -11.37
CA GLU A 102 -6.14 17.77 -10.28
C GLU A 102 -7.52 18.38 -10.59
N VAL A 103 -8.38 18.46 -9.54
CA VAL A 103 -8.97 19.72 -9.03
C VAL A 103 -9.24 19.62 -7.50
N ASN A 104 -9.04 20.73 -6.79
CA ASN A 104 -9.38 21.01 -5.39
C ASN A 104 -10.73 20.45 -4.91
N GLU A 105 -10.74 19.97 -3.67
CA GLU A 105 -11.87 19.40 -2.92
C GLU A 105 -12.46 18.11 -3.52
N ILE A 106 -11.97 16.98 -2.99
CA ILE A 106 -12.55 15.62 -3.07
C ILE A 106 -13.30 15.33 -4.38
N LEU A 107 -12.71 14.55 -5.31
CA LEU A 107 -13.54 13.74 -6.19
C LEU A 107 -12.93 12.39 -6.59
N LEU A 108 -13.85 11.43 -6.58
CA LEU A 108 -13.77 9.99 -6.79
C LEU A 108 -13.45 9.56 -8.24
N LEU A 109 -12.95 8.31 -8.30
CA LEU A 109 -12.96 7.28 -9.36
C LEU A 109 -13.64 7.56 -10.72
N SER A 110 -13.00 7.09 -11.79
CA SER A 110 -13.74 6.53 -12.94
C SER A 110 -13.12 5.22 -13.44
N ILE A 111 -13.98 4.22 -13.65
CA ILE A 111 -13.69 2.96 -14.31
C ILE A 111 -13.78 3.21 -15.83
N ARG A 112 -12.81 2.69 -16.60
CA ARG A 112 -13.07 2.30 -18.00
C ARG A 112 -12.82 0.81 -18.16
N TYR A 113 -13.92 0.07 -18.18
CA TYR A 113 -13.99 -1.28 -18.67
C TYR A 113 -13.86 -1.24 -20.20
N ASN A 114 -12.78 -1.81 -20.74
CA ASN A 114 -12.66 -2.18 -22.14
C ASN A 114 -12.28 -3.68 -22.21
N GLY A 115 -13.18 -4.53 -21.75
CA GLY A 115 -13.28 -5.91 -22.23
C GLY A 115 -14.61 -6.02 -23.00
N LEU A 116 -14.76 -6.67 -24.14
CA LEU A 116 -14.02 -7.73 -24.81
C LEU A 116 -14.45 -7.68 -26.30
N ARG A 117 -13.64 -8.26 -27.19
CA ARG A 117 -14.20 -9.01 -28.32
C ARG A 117 -14.65 -10.36 -27.80
#